data_AF-G7H023-F1
#
_entry.id   AF-G7H023-F1
#
_cell.length_a   1.000
_cell.length_b   1.000
_cell.length_c   1.000
_cell.angle_alpha   90.00
_cell.angle_beta   90.00
_cell.angle_gamma   90.00
#
_symmetry.space_group_name_H-M   'P 1'
#
loop_
_entity.id
_entity.type
_entity.pdbx_description
1 polymer ?
#
loop_
_entity_poly.entity_id
_entity_poly.type
_entity_poly.pdbx_seq_one_letter_code
_entity_poly.pdbx_strand_id
1 'polypeptide(L)'
;MPPKSRADADPDSFRIVADDALFVYNGLSSTIKKAAEALDACGGMAGNDRCGRTFGIQYDLAISGEDGYFGLLAVTVNAAGILHVLLYCTAANIEGASDGEPYDSGAVDSTLDQRPDSPISVPSIISSIGDGVTPPAWWTRVSGHVGLDWPNGDLDKLTSAADSWRSIADDQANYQNRPDEQKIADQTLPSIEAISTDVCTLRVSLKPVCDI
;
A
#
# COMPACT_ATOMS: atom_id res chain seq x y z
N MET A 1 39.16 18.92 27.01
CA MET A 1 37.97 18.96 26.13
C MET A 1 36.89 18.14 26.79
N PRO A 2 35.74 18.72 27.16
CA PRO A 2 34.60 17.90 27.55
C PRO A 2 34.08 17.12 26.33
N PRO A 3 33.49 15.92 26.53
CA PRO A 3 32.98 15.10 25.44
C PRO A 3 31.78 15.78 24.76
N LYS A 4 31.58 15.53 23.46
CA LYS A 4 30.35 15.90 22.74
C LYS A 4 29.17 15.22 23.45
N SER A 5 28.42 15.94 24.27
CA SER A 5 27.28 15.38 25.00
C SER A 5 26.00 16.08 24.61
N ARG A 6 25.01 15.24 24.27
CA ARG A 6 23.59 15.49 24.04
C ARG A 6 23.22 15.67 22.57
N ALA A 7 22.49 14.67 22.06
CA ALA A 7 21.64 14.87 20.89
C ALA A 7 20.55 15.87 21.29
N ASP A 8 20.49 17.01 20.61
CA ASP A 8 19.37 17.96 20.75
C ASP A 8 18.20 17.47 19.90
N ALA A 9 17.77 16.24 20.17
CA ALA A 9 16.69 15.59 19.46
C ALA A 9 15.43 15.58 20.33
N ASP A 10 14.31 15.96 19.75
CA ASP A 10 13.01 15.99 20.40
C ASP A 10 12.27 14.64 20.24
N PRO A 11 12.09 13.83 21.30
CA PRO A 11 11.36 12.57 21.25
C PRO A 11 9.94 12.71 20.68
N ASP A 12 9.27 13.83 20.94
CA ASP A 12 7.88 14.03 20.52
C ASP A 12 7.76 14.20 19.00
N SER A 13 8.78 14.80 18.37
CA SER A 13 8.86 14.87 16.91
C SER A 13 8.88 13.47 16.27
N PHE A 14 9.60 12.50 16.87
CA PHE A 14 9.63 11.11 16.39
C PHE A 14 8.30 10.39 16.61
N ARG A 15 7.65 10.60 17.76
CA ARG A 15 6.32 10.01 18.04
C ARG A 15 5.26 10.50 17.07
N ILE A 16 5.27 11.79 16.73
CA ILE A 16 4.32 12.35 15.77
C ILE A 16 4.47 11.66 14.40
N VAL A 17 5.70 11.54 13.90
CA VAL A 17 5.95 10.86 12.62
C VAL A 17 5.62 9.36 12.71
N ALA A 18 5.82 8.75 13.88
CA ALA A 18 5.43 7.36 14.13
C ALA A 18 3.91 7.18 14.06
N ASP A 19 3.14 8.11 14.63
CA ASP A 19 1.67 8.10 14.58
C ASP A 19 1.17 8.34 13.14
N ASP A 20 1.83 9.20 12.37
CA ASP A 20 1.54 9.37 10.95
C ASP A 20 1.81 8.08 10.16
N ALA A 21 2.90 7.36 10.46
CA ALA A 21 3.19 6.05 9.86
C ALA A 21 2.12 4.99 10.22
N LEU A 22 1.63 4.99 11.47
CA LEU A 22 0.53 4.12 11.89
C LEU A 22 -0.80 4.47 11.21
N PHE A 23 -1.06 5.77 11.02
CA PHE A 23 -2.22 6.24 10.27
C PHE A 23 -2.18 5.72 8.82
N VAL A 24 -1.02 5.80 8.16
CA VAL A 24 -0.80 5.22 6.83
C VAL A 24 -1.03 3.71 6.84
N TYR A 25 -0.44 2.98 7.80
CA TYR A 25 -0.62 1.54 7.93
C TYR A 25 -2.11 1.16 8.00
N ASN A 26 -2.86 1.80 8.91
CA ASN A 26 -4.28 1.48 9.14
C ASN A 26 -5.15 1.85 7.94
N GLY A 27 -4.94 3.04 7.39
CA GLY A 27 -5.69 3.55 6.24
C GLY A 27 -5.48 2.67 5.01
N LEU A 28 -4.22 2.46 4.63
CA LEU A 28 -3.90 1.69 3.43
C LEU A 28 -4.22 0.20 3.59
N SER A 29 -4.08 -0.38 4.79
CA SER A 29 -4.59 -1.74 5.08
C SER A 29 -6.09 -1.85 4.81
N SER A 30 -6.87 -0.85 5.23
CA SER A 30 -8.31 -0.83 4.96
C SER A 30 -8.60 -0.65 3.46
N THR A 31 -7.85 0.19 2.76
CA THR A 31 -8.00 0.41 1.32
C THR A 31 -7.71 -0.88 0.54
N ILE A 32 -6.62 -1.59 0.85
CA ILE A 32 -6.29 -2.88 0.20
C ILE A 32 -7.42 -3.90 0.36
N LYS A 33 -7.96 -4.06 1.57
CA LYS A 33 -9.04 -5.03 1.83
C LYS A 33 -10.30 -4.71 1.02
N LYS A 34 -10.75 -3.44 1.07
CA LYS A 34 -11.94 -2.98 0.33
C LYS A 34 -11.74 -3.11 -1.18
N ALA A 35 -10.56 -2.75 -1.67
CA ALA A 35 -10.20 -2.85 -3.07
C ALA A 35 -10.20 -4.30 -3.55
N ALA A 36 -9.59 -5.20 -2.80
CA ALA A 36 -9.57 -6.63 -3.12
C ALA A 36 -11.00 -7.18 -3.20
N GLU A 37 -11.85 -6.88 -2.22
CA GLU A 37 -13.26 -7.30 -2.22
C GLU A 37 -14.04 -6.76 -3.43
N ALA A 38 -13.85 -5.47 -3.77
CA ALA A 38 -14.54 -4.85 -4.89
C ALA A 38 -14.09 -5.41 -6.25
N LEU A 39 -12.79 -5.64 -6.42
CA LEU A 39 -12.23 -6.20 -7.65
C LEU A 39 -12.53 -7.69 -7.79
N ASP A 40 -12.58 -8.44 -6.69
CA ASP A 40 -12.98 -9.84 -6.70
C ASP A 40 -14.41 -10.01 -7.22
N ALA A 41 -15.32 -9.10 -6.84
CA ALA A 41 -16.67 -9.04 -7.37
C ALA A 41 -16.73 -8.73 -8.89
N CYS A 42 -15.64 -8.19 -9.46
CA CYS A 42 -15.49 -7.92 -10.89
C CYS A 42 -14.88 -9.11 -11.66
N GLY A 43 -14.70 -10.28 -11.03
CA GLY A 43 -14.22 -11.49 -11.69
C GLY A 43 -14.97 -11.81 -13.00
N GLY A 44 -14.21 -12.23 -14.02
CA GLY A 44 -14.72 -12.52 -15.35
C GLY A 44 -15.08 -11.30 -16.22
N MET A 45 -14.77 -10.08 -15.79
CA MET A 45 -15.11 -8.84 -16.52
C MET A 45 -14.53 -8.72 -17.92
N ALA A 46 -13.38 -9.34 -18.19
CA ALA A 46 -12.72 -9.27 -19.49
C ALA A 46 -13.43 -10.11 -20.56
N GLY A 47 -14.23 -11.11 -20.15
CA GLY A 47 -14.73 -12.14 -21.06
C GLY A 47 -13.65 -13.15 -21.45
N ASN A 48 -13.97 -13.98 -22.44
CA ASN A 48 -13.10 -15.04 -22.96
C ASN A 48 -12.87 -14.96 -24.48
N ASP A 49 -13.41 -13.92 -25.13
CA ASP A 49 -13.05 -13.60 -26.51
C ASP A 49 -11.55 -13.25 -26.64
N ARG A 50 -11.03 -13.24 -27.87
CA ARG A 50 -9.61 -13.02 -28.11
C ARG A 50 -9.06 -11.72 -27.51
N CYS A 51 -9.82 -10.63 -27.58
CA CYS A 51 -9.44 -9.34 -27.00
C CYS A 51 -9.53 -9.40 -25.48
N GLY A 52 -10.63 -9.96 -24.96
CA GLY A 52 -10.85 -10.20 -23.54
C GLY A 52 -9.71 -10.97 -22.87
N ARG A 53 -9.29 -12.09 -23.45
CA ARG A 53 -8.16 -12.88 -22.92
C ARG A 53 -6.83 -12.13 -22.97
N THR A 54 -6.59 -11.36 -24.04
CA THR A 54 -5.35 -10.58 -24.18
C THR A 54 -5.26 -9.50 -23.11
N PHE A 55 -6.36 -8.76 -22.90
CA PHE A 55 -6.47 -7.79 -21.82
C PHE A 55 -6.36 -8.47 -20.45
N GLY A 56 -7.14 -9.52 -20.21
CA GLY A 56 -7.24 -10.16 -18.91
C GLY A 56 -5.94 -10.78 -18.43
N ILE A 57 -5.12 -11.37 -19.32
CA ILE A 57 -3.78 -11.85 -18.96
C ILE A 57 -2.90 -10.70 -18.45
N GLN A 58 -2.89 -9.57 -19.17
CA GLN A 58 -2.05 -8.42 -18.80
C GLN A 58 -2.55 -7.77 -17.52
N TYR A 59 -3.87 -7.63 -17.40
CA TYR A 59 -4.52 -7.08 -16.22
C TYR A 59 -4.25 -7.94 -14.98
N ASP A 60 -4.51 -9.25 -15.04
CA ASP A 60 -4.31 -10.17 -13.92
C ASP A 60 -2.85 -10.19 -13.44
N LEU A 61 -1.88 -10.17 -14.39
CA LEU A 61 -0.45 -10.08 -14.09
C LEU A 61 -0.05 -8.74 -13.45
N ALA A 62 -0.66 -7.63 -13.88
CA ALA A 62 -0.35 -6.31 -13.36
C ALA A 62 -0.83 -6.13 -11.90
N ILE A 63 -1.92 -6.79 -11.52
CA ILE A 63 -2.55 -6.58 -10.21
C ILE A 63 -2.17 -7.66 -9.19
N SER A 64 -1.95 -8.90 -9.62
CA SER A 64 -1.85 -10.06 -8.73
C SER A 64 -0.40 -10.44 -8.39
N GLY A 65 -0.24 -11.12 -7.26
CA GLY A 65 1.05 -11.66 -6.83
C GLY A 65 1.94 -10.62 -6.15
N GLU A 66 3.11 -11.09 -5.70
CA GLU A 66 4.06 -10.28 -4.93
C GLU A 66 4.68 -9.13 -5.75
N ASP A 67 4.83 -9.34 -7.06
CA ASP A 67 5.36 -8.33 -7.99
C ASP A 67 4.27 -7.44 -8.59
N GLY A 68 3.00 -7.79 -8.38
CA GLY A 68 1.85 -7.02 -8.85
C GLY A 68 1.57 -5.81 -7.96
N TYR A 69 0.63 -4.97 -8.39
CA TYR A 69 0.27 -3.75 -7.67
C TYR A 69 -0.18 -4.02 -6.21
N PHE A 70 -0.92 -5.10 -5.96
CA PHE A 70 -1.29 -5.47 -4.59
C PHE A 70 -0.10 -5.93 -3.74
N GLY A 71 0.91 -6.55 -4.35
CA GLY A 71 2.17 -6.88 -3.69
C GLY A 71 2.92 -5.63 -3.23
N LEU A 72 3.05 -4.65 -4.12
CA LEU A 72 3.64 -3.35 -3.81
C LEU A 72 2.90 -2.65 -2.65
N LEU A 73 1.56 -2.59 -2.70
CA LEU A 73 0.77 -1.99 -1.63
C LEU A 73 0.96 -2.72 -0.29
N ALA A 74 1.00 -4.05 -0.28
CA ALA A 74 1.22 -4.83 0.94
C ALA A 74 2.61 -4.56 1.54
N VAL A 75 3.65 -4.47 0.70
CA VAL A 75 5.00 -4.08 1.14
C VAL A 75 5.00 -2.67 1.75
N THR A 76 4.36 -1.70 1.09
CA THR A 76 4.26 -0.31 1.59
C THR A 76 3.55 -0.25 2.94
N VAL A 77 2.43 -0.96 3.10
CA VAL A 77 1.73 -1.05 4.39
C VAL A 77 2.65 -1.63 5.47
N ASN A 78 3.27 -2.77 5.20
CA ASN A 78 4.13 -3.43 6.17
C ASN A 78 5.34 -2.55 6.55
N ALA A 79 5.91 -1.82 5.60
CA ALA A 79 6.97 -0.85 5.84
C ALA A 79 6.50 0.29 6.76
N ALA A 80 5.29 0.82 6.58
CA ALA A 80 4.72 1.84 7.47
C ALA A 80 4.59 1.33 8.92
N GLY A 81 4.11 0.09 9.10
CA GLY A 81 4.02 -0.54 10.42
C GLY A 81 5.38 -0.76 11.08
N ILE A 82 6.40 -1.13 10.31
CA ILE A 82 7.78 -1.24 10.81
C ILE A 82 8.34 0.13 11.20
N LEU A 83 8.15 1.15 10.35
CA LEU A 83 8.62 2.51 10.62
C LEU A 83 8.00 3.10 11.88
N HIS A 84 6.70 2.87 12.12
CA HIS A 84 6.04 3.24 13.36
C HIS A 84 6.78 2.72 14.59
N VAL A 85 7.08 1.41 14.64
CA VAL A 85 7.78 0.79 15.77
C VAL A 85 9.21 1.34 15.91
N LEU A 86 9.94 1.48 14.80
CA LEU A 86 11.31 1.99 14.81
C LEU A 86 11.39 3.44 15.32
N LEU A 87 10.43 4.28 14.95
CA LEU A 87 10.36 5.68 15.39
C LEU A 87 9.99 5.79 16.87
N TYR A 88 9.06 4.97 17.36
CA TYR A 88 8.75 4.89 18.80
C TYR A 88 9.94 4.40 19.63
N CYS A 89 10.65 3.37 19.16
CA CYS A 89 11.90 2.93 19.79
C CYS A 89 12.96 4.03 19.79
N THR A 90 13.05 4.82 18.71
CA THR A 90 13.97 5.95 18.63
C THR A 90 13.63 7.02 19.67
N ALA A 91 12.35 7.39 19.80
CA ALA A 91 11.88 8.33 20.82
C ALA A 91 12.22 7.86 22.25
N ALA A 92 11.93 6.60 22.58
CA ALA A 92 12.24 6.02 23.89
C ALA A 92 13.75 6.03 24.20
N ASN A 93 14.59 5.73 23.20
CA ASN A 93 16.04 5.79 23.36
C ASN A 93 16.55 7.22 23.61
N ILE A 94 15.94 8.24 22.97
CA ILE A 94 16.31 9.65 23.19
C ILE A 94 15.95 10.10 24.61
N GLU A 95 14.78 9.69 25.11
CA GLU A 95 14.35 9.98 26.49
C GLU A 95 15.27 9.35 27.53
N GLY A 96 15.53 8.04 27.43
CA GLY A 96 16.42 7.35 28.38
C GLY A 96 17.84 7.94 28.37
N ALA A 97 18.35 8.32 27.20
CA ALA A 97 19.64 9.01 27.08
C ALA A 97 19.64 10.42 27.72
N SER A 98 18.49 11.11 27.72
CA SER A 98 18.33 12.43 28.33
C SER A 98 18.31 12.38 29.86
N ASP A 99 17.79 11.29 30.41
CA ASP A 99 17.70 11.05 31.86
C ASP A 99 19.00 10.45 32.45
N GLY A 100 19.98 10.10 31.59
CA GLY A 100 21.25 9.52 32.01
C GLY A 100 21.14 8.05 32.43
N GLU A 101 20.01 7.43 32.12
CA GLU A 101 19.74 6.03 32.43
C GLU A 101 20.51 5.11 31.44
N PRO A 102 21.04 3.96 31.91
CA PRO A 102 21.54 2.94 31.01
C PRO A 102 20.42 2.42 30.12
N TYR A 103 20.78 1.88 28.95
CA TYR A 103 19.84 1.29 27.99
C TYR A 103 18.79 0.41 28.69
N ASP A 104 17.52 0.81 28.61
CA ASP A 104 16.40 0.09 29.21
C ASP A 104 15.72 -0.79 28.15
N SER A 105 15.93 -2.10 28.27
CA SER A 105 15.25 -3.09 27.42
C SER A 105 13.73 -3.14 27.65
N GLY A 106 13.23 -2.67 28.79
CA GLY A 106 11.79 -2.61 29.11
C GLY A 106 11.05 -1.52 28.34
N ALA A 107 11.71 -0.39 28.07
CA ALA A 107 11.15 0.66 27.21
C ALA A 107 10.90 0.15 25.78
N VAL A 108 11.80 -0.70 25.25
CA VAL A 108 11.64 -1.36 23.94
C VAL A 108 10.50 -2.38 23.96
N ASP A 109 10.27 -3.06 25.08
CA ASP A 109 9.17 -4.03 25.21
C ASP A 109 7.80 -3.32 25.17
N SER A 110 7.69 -2.17 25.83
CA SER A 110 6.46 -1.36 25.80
C SER A 110 6.14 -0.72 24.43
N THR A 111 7.15 -0.51 23.56
CA THR A 111 6.91 -0.04 22.19
C THR A 111 6.52 -1.18 21.24
N LEU A 112 6.86 -2.43 21.56
CA LEU A 112 6.39 -3.60 20.83
C LEU A 112 4.88 -3.82 21.01
N ASP A 113 4.29 -3.40 22.12
CA ASP A 113 2.83 -3.38 22.33
C ASP A 113 2.11 -2.43 21.36
N GLN A 114 2.82 -1.48 20.74
CA GLN A 114 2.25 -0.57 19.73
C GLN A 114 2.39 -1.12 18.29
N ARG A 115 3.04 -2.27 18.12
CA ARG A 115 3.18 -2.90 16.80
C ARG A 115 1.80 -3.30 16.27
N PRO A 116 1.52 -3.08 14.97
CA PRO A 116 0.33 -3.63 14.36
C PRO A 116 0.25 -5.16 14.49
N ASP A 117 -0.94 -5.68 14.84
CA ASP A 117 -1.19 -7.07 15.23
C ASP A 117 -0.64 -8.12 14.25
N SER A 118 -0.61 -7.82 12.95
CA SER A 118 -0.07 -8.72 11.93
C SER A 118 0.31 -7.99 10.64
N PRO A 119 1.33 -8.48 9.91
CA PRO A 119 1.62 -7.99 8.56
C PRO A 119 0.45 -8.29 7.61
N ILE A 120 0.20 -7.40 6.67
CA ILE A 120 -0.78 -7.61 5.60
C ILE A 120 -0.19 -8.55 4.56
N SER A 121 -0.96 -9.57 4.19
CA SER A 121 -0.66 -10.46 3.06
C SER A 121 -1.22 -9.90 1.75
N VAL A 122 -0.61 -10.30 0.65
CA VAL A 122 -1.11 -9.95 -0.69
C VAL A 122 -2.47 -10.64 -0.90
N PRO A 123 -3.54 -9.89 -1.21
CA PRO A 123 -4.83 -10.48 -1.52
C PRO A 123 -4.77 -11.31 -2.82
N SER A 124 -5.60 -12.35 -2.86
CA SER A 124 -5.89 -13.09 -4.09
C SER A 124 -7.21 -12.58 -4.67
N ILE A 125 -7.24 -12.34 -5.98
CA ILE A 125 -8.39 -11.80 -6.70
C ILE A 125 -8.76 -12.79 -7.80
N ILE A 126 -10.06 -13.03 -7.99
CA ILE A 126 -10.56 -13.85 -9.10
C ILE A 126 -10.09 -13.27 -10.44
N SER A 127 -9.68 -14.16 -11.36
CA SER A 127 -9.24 -13.77 -12.70
C SER A 127 -10.28 -12.89 -13.41
N SER A 128 -9.78 -11.86 -14.10
CA SER A 128 -10.62 -11.03 -14.98
C SER A 128 -11.14 -11.81 -16.19
N ILE A 129 -10.51 -12.94 -16.56
CA ILE A 129 -10.96 -13.80 -17.66
C ILE A 129 -12.09 -14.71 -17.17
N GLY A 130 -13.19 -14.73 -17.92
CA GLY A 130 -14.35 -15.56 -17.60
C GLY A 130 -15.33 -15.65 -18.76
N ASP A 131 -16.48 -16.29 -18.55
CA ASP A 131 -17.46 -16.50 -19.62
C ASP A 131 -18.09 -15.21 -20.16
N GLY A 132 -17.98 -14.12 -19.41
CA GLY A 132 -18.45 -12.81 -19.83
C GLY A 132 -19.95 -12.75 -20.08
N VAL A 133 -20.39 -11.87 -20.98
CA VAL A 133 -21.79 -11.75 -21.40
C VAL A 133 -22.13 -12.75 -22.50
N THR A 134 -23.28 -13.42 -22.38
CA THR A 134 -23.72 -14.40 -23.37
C THR A 134 -24.00 -13.73 -24.72
N PRO A 135 -23.51 -14.27 -25.84
CA PRO A 135 -23.81 -13.73 -27.16
C PRO A 135 -25.32 -13.81 -27.46
N PRO A 136 -25.88 -12.86 -28.23
CA PRO A 136 -27.23 -12.99 -28.74
C PRO A 136 -27.40 -14.28 -29.56
N ALA A 137 -28.56 -14.93 -29.44
CA ALA A 137 -28.81 -16.22 -30.10
C ALA A 137 -28.62 -16.21 -31.64
N TRP A 138 -28.74 -15.04 -32.27
CA TRP A 138 -28.52 -14.89 -33.72
C TRP A 138 -27.03 -14.85 -34.09
N TRP A 139 -26.14 -14.52 -33.16
CA TRP A 139 -24.71 -14.36 -33.44
C TRP A 139 -24.06 -15.65 -33.92
N THR A 140 -24.49 -16.81 -33.41
CA THR A 140 -23.99 -18.13 -33.84
C THR A 140 -24.17 -18.36 -35.35
N ARG A 141 -25.14 -17.69 -36.00
CA ARG A 141 -25.35 -17.76 -37.45
C ARG A 141 -24.41 -16.83 -38.24
N VAL A 142 -24.02 -15.72 -37.62
CA VAL A 142 -23.18 -14.69 -38.23
C VAL A 142 -21.70 -15.01 -38.06
N SER A 143 -21.30 -15.55 -36.91
CA SER A 143 -19.90 -15.84 -36.58
C SER A 143 -19.22 -16.73 -37.64
N GLY A 144 -19.94 -17.71 -38.20
CA GLY A 144 -19.43 -18.57 -39.28
C GLY A 144 -19.13 -17.85 -40.59
N HIS A 145 -19.71 -16.65 -40.81
CA HIS A 145 -19.49 -15.84 -42.02
C HIS A 145 -18.43 -14.75 -41.82
N VAL A 146 -18.32 -14.19 -40.61
CA VAL A 146 -17.38 -13.08 -40.32
C VAL A 146 -16.06 -13.55 -39.69
N GLY A 147 -16.00 -14.77 -39.15
CA GLY A 147 -14.79 -15.32 -38.53
C GLY A 147 -14.35 -14.57 -37.27
N LEU A 148 -15.25 -13.81 -36.65
CA LEU A 148 -15.01 -13.03 -35.44
C LEU A 148 -15.80 -13.61 -34.27
N ASP A 149 -15.16 -13.65 -33.11
CA ASP A 149 -15.81 -13.96 -31.84
C ASP A 149 -16.75 -12.82 -31.42
N TRP A 150 -17.77 -13.14 -30.62
CA TRP A 150 -18.60 -12.11 -29.99
C TRP A 150 -17.77 -11.41 -28.92
N PRO A 151 -17.68 -10.07 -28.91
CA PRO A 151 -17.09 -9.35 -27.79
C PRO A 151 -17.92 -9.63 -26.54
N ASN A 152 -17.35 -10.32 -25.55
CA ASN A 152 -18.10 -10.79 -24.39
C ASN A 152 -17.62 -10.21 -23.05
N GLY A 153 -16.80 -9.16 -23.06
CA GLY A 153 -16.52 -8.40 -21.84
C GLY A 153 -17.79 -7.87 -21.16
N ASP A 154 -17.78 -7.84 -19.82
CA ASP A 154 -18.83 -7.27 -18.99
C ASP A 154 -18.51 -5.81 -18.67
N LEU A 155 -19.17 -4.88 -19.38
CA LEU A 155 -18.89 -3.45 -19.27
C LEU A 155 -19.22 -2.88 -17.88
N ASP A 156 -20.25 -3.39 -17.21
CA ASP A 156 -20.65 -2.91 -15.89
C ASP A 156 -19.60 -3.29 -14.85
N LYS A 157 -19.07 -4.51 -14.93
CA LYS A 157 -17.94 -4.94 -14.10
C LYS A 157 -16.65 -4.20 -14.44
N LEU A 158 -16.33 -3.99 -15.71
CA LEU A 158 -15.15 -3.20 -16.12
C LEU A 158 -15.22 -1.77 -15.57
N THR A 159 -16.40 -1.15 -15.62
CA THR A 159 -16.64 0.19 -15.06
C THR A 159 -16.47 0.18 -13.55
N SER A 160 -17.05 -0.81 -12.86
CA SER A 160 -16.94 -0.97 -11.41
C SER A 160 -15.48 -1.20 -10.96
N ALA A 161 -14.71 -1.97 -11.73
CA ALA A 161 -13.28 -2.15 -11.50
C ALA A 161 -12.51 -0.83 -11.67
N ALA A 162 -12.79 -0.07 -12.74
CA ALA A 162 -12.17 1.23 -12.97
C ALA A 162 -12.46 2.22 -11.83
N ASP A 163 -13.70 2.27 -11.34
CA ASP A 163 -14.06 3.11 -10.19
C ASP A 163 -13.35 2.67 -8.91
N SER A 164 -13.17 1.36 -8.71
CA SER A 164 -12.40 0.82 -7.59
C SER A 164 -10.93 1.29 -7.65
N TRP A 165 -10.30 1.27 -8.83
CA TRP A 165 -8.93 1.76 -9.01
C TRP A 165 -8.81 3.27 -8.75
N ARG A 166 -9.79 4.06 -9.19
CA ARG A 166 -9.82 5.50 -8.88
C ARG A 166 -9.93 5.75 -7.38
N SER A 167 -10.79 5.01 -6.68
CA SER A 167 -10.92 5.12 -5.23
C SER A 167 -9.61 4.79 -4.50
N ILE A 168 -8.85 3.80 -4.98
CA ILE A 168 -7.54 3.48 -4.41
C ILE A 168 -6.55 4.63 -4.62
N ALA A 169 -6.54 5.22 -5.81
CA ALA A 169 -5.67 6.36 -6.11
C ALA A 169 -5.98 7.57 -5.22
N ASP A 170 -7.26 7.87 -4.99
CA ASP A 170 -7.71 8.93 -4.09
C ASP A 170 -7.30 8.65 -2.63
N ASP A 171 -7.48 7.41 -2.16
CA ASP A 171 -7.04 6.99 -0.83
C ASP A 171 -5.52 7.13 -0.67
N GLN A 172 -4.73 6.67 -1.65
CA GLN A 172 -3.28 6.84 -1.65
C GLN A 172 -2.86 8.31 -1.57
N ALA A 173 -3.50 9.19 -2.34
CA ALA A 173 -3.24 10.62 -2.30
C ALA A 173 -3.53 11.23 -0.91
N ASN A 174 -4.56 10.74 -0.22
CA ASN A 174 -4.90 11.17 1.15
C ASN A 174 -3.81 10.79 2.17
N TYR A 175 -3.11 9.68 1.95
CA TYR A 175 -2.04 9.21 2.82
C TYR A 175 -0.68 9.81 2.48
N GLN A 176 -0.46 10.21 1.22
CA GLN A 176 0.85 10.63 0.71
C GLN A 176 1.51 11.74 1.53
N ASN A 177 0.76 12.74 2.02
CA ASN A 177 1.36 13.89 2.71
C ASN A 177 1.41 13.75 4.24
N ARG A 178 1.05 12.58 4.78
CA ARG A 178 0.93 12.38 6.23
C ARG A 178 2.28 12.24 6.93
N PRO A 179 3.19 11.34 6.52
CA PRO A 179 4.50 11.24 7.17
C PRO A 179 5.28 12.55 6.98
N ASP A 180 5.28 13.39 7.99
CA ASP A 180 5.90 14.73 7.94
C ASP A 180 7.40 14.62 8.24
N GLU A 181 8.16 14.27 7.20
CA GLU A 181 9.62 14.19 7.21
C GLU A 181 10.27 15.46 7.82
N GLN A 182 9.68 16.65 7.59
CA GLN A 182 10.27 17.91 8.04
C GLN A 182 10.35 18.02 9.57
N LYS A 183 9.50 17.31 10.31
CA LYS A 183 9.54 17.30 11.79
C LYS A 183 10.80 16.65 12.35
N ILE A 184 11.38 15.72 11.60
CA ILE A 184 12.59 14.99 12.02
C ILE A 184 13.84 15.42 11.25
N ALA A 185 13.71 16.03 10.07
CA ALA A 185 14.85 16.36 9.21
C ALA A 185 15.92 17.26 9.86
N ASP A 186 15.51 18.16 10.77
CA ASP A 186 16.41 19.10 11.44
C ASP A 186 16.98 18.57 12.79
N GLN A 187 16.62 17.34 13.18
CA GLN A 187 17.04 16.76 14.46
C GLN A 187 18.52 16.36 14.43
N THR A 188 19.24 16.57 15.54
CA THR A 188 20.67 16.21 15.62
C THR A 188 20.86 14.80 16.18
N LEU A 189 20.84 13.79 15.30
CA LEU A 189 21.12 12.38 15.64
C LEU A 189 22.04 11.71 14.60
N PRO A 190 22.92 10.77 15.01
CA PRO A 190 23.78 10.04 14.08
C PRO A 190 23.04 9.28 12.97
N SER A 191 21.80 8.84 13.22
CA SER A 191 20.97 8.07 12.30
C SER A 191 19.94 8.91 11.54
N ILE A 192 19.92 10.24 11.69
CA ILE A 192 18.80 11.05 11.20
C ILE A 192 18.64 11.00 9.67
N GLU A 193 19.74 10.95 8.93
CA GLU A 193 19.72 10.88 7.46
C GLU A 193 19.05 9.59 6.97
N ALA A 194 19.32 8.46 7.62
CA ALA A 194 18.70 7.18 7.29
C ALA A 194 17.20 7.19 7.60
N ILE A 195 16.80 7.68 8.79
CA ILE A 195 15.39 7.75 9.19
C ILE A 195 14.60 8.68 8.25
N SER A 196 15.15 9.85 7.91
CA SER A 196 14.53 10.79 6.97
C SER A 196 14.36 10.15 5.59
N THR A 197 15.38 9.41 5.13
CA THR A 197 15.34 8.68 3.86
C THR A 197 14.24 7.61 3.84
N ASP A 198 14.08 6.85 4.91
CA ASP A 198 13.05 5.82 4.99
C ASP A 198 11.63 6.43 5.02
N VAL A 199 11.43 7.50 5.79
CA VAL A 199 10.16 8.26 5.81
C VAL A 199 9.85 8.87 4.44
N CYS A 200 10.86 9.43 3.78
CA CYS A 200 10.73 9.96 2.42
C CYS A 200 10.39 8.85 1.40
N THR A 201 11.03 7.68 1.52
CA THR A 201 10.77 6.53 0.67
C THR A 201 9.34 6.03 0.85
N LEU A 202 8.86 5.92 2.10
CA LEU A 202 7.46 5.60 2.39
C LEU A 202 6.52 6.62 1.72
N ARG A 203 6.78 7.91 1.93
CA ARG A 203 6.01 9.00 1.32
C ARG A 203 5.92 8.89 -0.21
N VAL A 204 7.06 8.64 -0.87
CA VAL A 204 7.14 8.50 -2.33
C VAL A 204 6.40 7.23 -2.81
N SER A 205 6.48 6.14 -2.06
CA SER A 205 5.78 4.87 -2.39
C SER A 205 4.25 4.97 -2.32
N LEU A 206 3.72 5.97 -1.61
CA LEU A 206 2.29 6.27 -1.53
C LEU A 206 1.78 7.10 -2.71
N LYS A 207 2.66 7.56 -3.60
CA LYS A 207 2.21 8.33 -4.77
C LYS A 207 1.31 7.44 -5.65
N PRO A 208 0.08 7.88 -5.98
CA PRO A 208 -0.79 7.11 -6.84
C PRO A 208 -0.17 6.93 -8.23
N VAL A 209 -0.38 5.74 -8.82
CA VAL A 209 -0.02 5.47 -10.21
C VAL A 209 -1.11 6.09 -11.08
N CYS A 210 -1.03 7.40 -11.28
CA CYS A 210 -1.92 8.12 -12.18
C CYS A 210 -1.46 7.90 -13.62
N ASP A 211 -1.72 6.72 -14.19
CA ASP A 211 -1.76 6.45 -15.64
C ASP A 211 -2.23 5.00 -15.86
N ILE A 212 -3.55 4.79 -15.95
CA ILE A 212 -4.17 3.61 -16.59
C ILE A 212 -5.29 4.11 -17.50
#